data_AF-A0A8H8NH11-F1
#
_entry.id   AF-A0A8H8NH11-F1
#
_cell.length_a   1.000
_cell.length_b   1.000
_cell.length_c   1.000
_cell.angle_alpha   90.00
_cell.angle_beta   90.00
_cell.angle_gamma   90.00
#
_symmetry.space_group_name_H-M   'P 1'
#
loop_
_entity.id
_entity.type
_entity.pdbx_description
1 polymer ?
#
loop_
_entity_poly.entity_id
_entity_poly.type
_entity_poly.pdbx_seq_one_letter_code
_entity_poly.pdbx_strand_id
1 'polypeptide(L)'
;MNRDGASDARVNFVPIVQSSGTGKSRTDQVARRVFTIPFNIRESNDMSSFPPADPHVNNFILPQTSETSFGIYSRYLLFFYTLFECVALHIRDLNDCGTPQEFAYAFYNSLRDTVKDGSSKREHLFKTVTDKTNSGLARARKSKFLVEDTNLSCERLIQAICKKSGVKWDSPDPDPIYTRPGRLLIYFDEAHTLTKYSPIQDGKQSYTAY
;
A
#
# COMPACT_ATOMS: atom_id res chain seq x y z
N MET A 1 21.35 22.19 -29.72
CA MET A 1 20.95 22.62 -28.36
C MET A 1 20.13 21.50 -27.75
N ASN A 2 20.74 20.75 -26.84
CA ASN A 2 20.12 19.62 -26.14
C ASN A 2 19.02 20.12 -25.20
N ARG A 3 17.88 19.43 -25.17
CA ARG A 3 16.95 19.42 -24.04
C ARG A 3 16.94 18.02 -23.46
N ASP A 4 18.02 17.68 -22.78
CA ASP A 4 18.03 16.64 -21.75
C ASP A 4 17.59 17.30 -20.45
N GLY A 5 16.58 16.75 -19.76
CA GLY A 5 16.18 17.29 -18.46
C GLY A 5 14.72 17.09 -18.07
N ALA A 6 14.10 15.98 -18.43
CA ALA A 6 12.96 15.48 -17.69
C ALA A 6 13.29 14.02 -17.37
N SER A 7 13.94 13.79 -16.23
CA SER A 7 13.97 12.48 -15.61
C SER A 7 12.53 12.13 -15.26
N ASP A 8 11.84 11.52 -16.22
CA ASP A 8 10.57 10.84 -16.06
C ASP A 8 10.71 9.92 -14.85
N ALA A 9 10.18 10.38 -13.71
CA ALA A 9 10.11 9.61 -12.48
C ALA A 9 9.08 8.51 -12.70
N ARG A 10 9.46 7.50 -13.50
CA ARG A 10 8.71 6.26 -13.64
C ARG A 10 8.71 5.60 -12.29
N VAL A 11 7.65 5.86 -11.55
CA VAL A 11 7.38 5.16 -10.30
C VAL A 11 7.05 3.73 -10.72
N ASN A 12 7.96 2.80 -10.40
CA ASN A 12 7.82 1.38 -10.70
C ASN A 12 6.72 0.76 -9.83
N PHE A 13 5.46 1.11 -10.10
CA PHE A 13 4.29 0.44 -9.55
C PHE A 13 4.00 -0.80 -10.39
N VAL A 14 4.19 -1.97 -9.80
CA VAL A 14 3.72 -3.23 -10.37
C VAL A 14 2.58 -3.74 -9.48
N PRO A 15 1.31 -3.53 -9.85
CA PRO A 15 0.21 -4.13 -9.12
C PRO A 15 0.29 -5.65 -9.31
N ILE A 16 0.54 -6.39 -8.24
CA ILE A 16 0.48 -7.86 -8.24
C ILE A 16 -0.88 -8.25 -7.65
N VAL A 17 -1.80 -8.64 -8.53
CA VAL A 17 -3.14 -9.16 -8.18
C VAL A 17 -3.09 -10.68 -8.31
N GLN A 18 -3.34 -11.40 -7.22
CA GLN A 18 -3.36 -12.88 -7.23
C GLN A 18 -4.69 -13.42 -6.69
N SER A 19 -5.17 -14.51 -7.28
CA SER A 19 -6.34 -15.26 -6.86
C SER A 19 -5.96 -16.41 -5.91
N SER A 20 -6.95 -16.93 -5.18
CA SER A 20 -6.76 -18.09 -4.29
C SER A 20 -6.22 -19.31 -5.06
N GLY A 21 -5.01 -19.78 -4.74
CA GLY A 21 -4.55 -21.11 -5.14
C GLY A 21 -3.09 -21.29 -5.56
N THR A 22 -2.33 -20.23 -5.91
CA THR A 22 -0.99 -20.43 -6.52
C THR A 22 0.16 -19.58 -5.96
N GLY A 23 -0.07 -18.73 -4.95
CA GLY A 23 0.91 -17.70 -4.56
C GLY A 23 1.15 -17.42 -3.07
N LYS A 24 0.33 -17.93 -2.15
CA LYS A 24 0.36 -17.50 -0.72
C LYS A 24 1.74 -17.69 -0.05
N SER A 25 2.44 -18.79 -0.35
CA SER A 25 3.81 -19.03 0.14
C SER A 25 4.86 -18.13 -0.51
N ARG A 26 4.64 -17.71 -1.76
CA ARG A 26 5.54 -16.82 -2.49
C ARG A 26 5.40 -15.38 -2.02
N THR A 27 4.19 -14.91 -1.72
CA THR A 27 3.96 -13.59 -1.14
C THR A 27 4.67 -13.45 0.20
N ASP A 28 4.57 -14.47 1.06
CA ASP A 28 5.30 -14.48 2.34
C ASP A 28 6.81 -14.38 2.15
N GLN A 29 7.36 -15.10 1.16
CA GLN A 29 8.79 -15.03 0.82
C GLN A 29 9.19 -13.67 0.24
N VAL A 30 8.35 -13.06 -0.60
CA VAL A 30 8.60 -11.73 -1.17
C VAL A 30 8.58 -10.68 -0.07
N ALA A 31 7.63 -10.73 0.87
CA ALA A 31 7.53 -9.76 1.95
C ALA A 31 8.73 -9.79 2.91
N ARG A 32 9.46 -10.92 2.99
CA ARG A 32 10.72 -11.04 3.74
C ARG A 32 11.93 -10.46 3.01
N ARG A 33 11.83 -10.16 1.71
CA ARG A 33 12.96 -9.74 0.85
C ARG A 33 12.78 -8.34 0.27
N VAL A 34 11.55 -7.95 -0.03
CA VAL A 34 11.16 -6.66 -0.60
C VAL A 34 10.23 -5.99 0.40
N PHE A 35 10.44 -4.70 0.66
CA PHE A 35 9.57 -3.94 1.55
C PHE A 35 8.14 -3.98 1.00
N THR A 36 7.27 -4.71 1.70
CA THR A 36 5.92 -5.02 1.21
C THR A 36 4.91 -4.59 2.26
N ILE A 37 3.87 -3.86 1.85
CA ILE A 37 2.65 -3.62 2.64
C ILE A 37 1.61 -4.66 2.19
N PRO A 38 1.51 -5.81 2.87
CA PRO A 38 0.53 -6.82 2.55
C PRO A 38 -0.84 -6.47 3.13
N PHE A 39 -1.89 -6.61 2.33
CA PHE A 39 -3.29 -6.63 2.72
C PHE A 39 -3.88 -8.01 2.45
N ASN A 40 -4.82 -8.45 3.27
CA ASN A 40 -5.66 -9.60 3.01
C ASN A 40 -7.13 -9.20 3.18
N ILE A 41 -7.84 -9.08 2.06
CA ILE A 41 -9.24 -8.65 2.05
C ILE A 41 -10.23 -9.83 2.00
N ARG A 42 -9.82 -11.01 2.46
CA ARG A 42 -10.74 -12.13 2.72
C ARG A 42 -11.80 -11.77 3.77
N GLU A 43 -12.93 -12.46 3.72
CA GLU A 43 -13.94 -12.40 4.79
C GLU A 43 -13.39 -13.03 6.07
N SER A 44 -13.74 -12.45 7.23
CA SER A 44 -13.08 -12.66 8.54
C SER A 44 -13.17 -14.07 9.13
N ASN A 45 -13.88 -15.00 8.49
CA ASN A 45 -14.23 -16.29 9.10
C ASN A 45 -13.14 -17.36 9.02
N ASP A 46 -12.00 -17.07 8.38
CA ASP A 46 -10.90 -18.02 8.28
C ASP A 46 -9.60 -17.37 8.76
N MET A 47 -9.06 -17.88 9.87
CA MET A 47 -7.85 -17.38 10.54
C MET A 47 -6.61 -18.26 10.26
N SER A 48 -6.76 -19.29 9.43
CA SER A 48 -5.73 -20.33 9.24
C SER A 48 -4.63 -19.98 8.23
N SER A 49 -4.78 -18.89 7.47
CA SER A 49 -3.83 -18.49 6.42
C SER A 49 -3.16 -17.15 6.68
N PHE A 50 -1.89 -17.02 6.26
CA PHE A 50 -1.13 -15.77 6.34
C PHE A 50 -1.14 -15.02 4.99
N PRO A 51 -1.31 -13.67 4.99
CA PRO A 51 -1.58 -12.83 6.15
C PRO A 51 -2.98 -13.08 6.72
N PRO A 52 -3.22 -12.85 8.03
CA PRO A 52 -4.57 -12.88 8.59
C PRO A 52 -5.50 -11.91 7.84
N ALA A 53 -6.81 -12.17 7.89
CA ALA A 53 -7.80 -11.25 7.34
C ALA A 53 -7.65 -9.84 7.94
N ASP A 54 -7.77 -8.81 7.12
CA ASP A 54 -7.78 -7.41 7.54
C ASP A 54 -9.22 -6.87 7.49
N PRO A 55 -10.09 -7.20 8.45
CA PRO A 55 -11.51 -6.86 8.40
C PRO A 55 -11.75 -5.35 8.30
N HIS A 56 -10.91 -4.54 8.97
CA HIS A 56 -10.99 -3.08 8.87
C HIS A 56 -10.75 -2.59 7.44
N VAL A 57 -9.76 -3.17 6.73
CA VAL A 57 -9.44 -2.80 5.36
C VAL A 57 -10.49 -3.34 4.39
N ASN A 58 -10.93 -4.59 4.56
CA ASN A 58 -12.01 -5.19 3.77
C ASN A 58 -13.27 -4.32 3.85
N ASN A 59 -13.75 -4.02 5.06
CA ASN A 59 -14.96 -3.20 5.29
C ASN A 59 -14.82 -1.78 4.75
N PHE A 60 -13.60 -1.25 4.67
CA PHE A 60 -13.33 0.09 4.19
C PHE A 60 -13.23 0.17 2.66
N ILE A 61 -12.55 -0.79 2.02
CA ILE A 61 -12.26 -0.77 0.58
C ILE A 61 -13.47 -1.25 -0.23
N LEU A 62 -14.26 -2.20 0.29
CA LEU A 62 -15.43 -2.69 -0.43
C LEU A 62 -16.48 -1.57 -0.60
N PRO A 63 -16.96 -1.30 -1.83
CA PRO A 63 -17.98 -0.28 -2.08
C PRO A 63 -19.26 -0.53 -1.29
N GLN A 64 -19.82 0.54 -0.71
CA GLN A 64 -21.19 0.49 -0.21
C GLN A 64 -22.18 0.74 -1.36
N THR A 65 -23.38 0.18 -1.28
CA THR A 65 -24.39 0.06 -2.36
C THR A 65 -24.94 1.38 -2.93
N SER A 66 -24.33 2.53 -2.61
CA SER A 66 -24.77 3.87 -3.04
C SER A 66 -23.61 4.82 -3.36
N GLU A 67 -22.37 4.34 -3.47
CA GLU A 67 -21.22 5.20 -3.76
C GLU A 67 -21.04 5.44 -5.26
N THR A 68 -20.76 6.70 -5.62
CA THR A 68 -20.38 7.08 -6.98
C THR A 68 -18.91 6.75 -7.26
N SER A 69 -18.55 6.58 -8.53
CA SER A 69 -17.15 6.33 -8.95
C SER A 69 -16.18 7.39 -8.41
N PHE A 70 -16.58 8.68 -8.42
CA PHE A 70 -15.75 9.76 -7.87
C PHE A 70 -15.57 9.63 -6.34
N GLY A 71 -16.62 9.22 -5.63
CA GLY A 71 -16.57 8.96 -4.20
C GLY A 71 -15.60 7.83 -3.86
N ILE A 72 -15.65 6.73 -4.60
CA ILE A 72 -14.76 5.57 -4.43
C ILE A 72 -13.31 5.95 -4.75
N TYR A 73 -13.08 6.67 -5.86
CA TYR A 73 -11.74 7.12 -6.24
C TYR A 73 -11.12 8.03 -5.18
N SER A 74 -11.88 9.02 -4.70
CA SER A 74 -11.43 9.92 -3.61
C SER A 74 -11.14 9.16 -2.32
N ARG A 75 -11.96 8.15 -2.00
CA ARG A 75 -11.76 7.28 -0.84
C ARG A 75 -10.44 6.50 -0.96
N TYR A 76 -10.16 5.90 -2.11
CA TYR A 76 -8.93 5.15 -2.33
C TYR A 76 -7.68 6.03 -2.27
N LEU A 77 -7.70 7.21 -2.90
CA LEU A 77 -6.58 8.14 -2.79
C LEU A 77 -6.31 8.55 -1.34
N LEU A 78 -7.35 8.93 -0.60
CA LEU A 78 -7.19 9.30 0.81
C LEU A 78 -6.71 8.11 1.66
N PHE A 79 -7.17 6.90 1.36
CA PHE A 79 -6.70 5.68 2.01
C PHE A 79 -5.20 5.49 1.78
N PHE A 80 -4.72 5.55 0.53
CA PHE A 80 -3.30 5.41 0.24
C PHE A 80 -2.46 6.53 0.84
N TYR A 81 -2.92 7.79 0.78
CA TYR A 81 -2.28 8.89 1.47
C TYR A 81 -2.11 8.60 2.97
N THR A 82 -3.20 8.19 3.63
CA THR A 82 -3.20 7.91 5.06
C THR A 82 -2.34 6.70 5.41
N LEU A 83 -2.37 5.67 4.55
CA LEU A 83 -1.54 4.49 4.66
C LEU A 83 -0.06 4.86 4.63
N PHE A 84 0.38 5.65 3.64
CA PHE A 84 1.77 6.03 3.50
C PHE A 84 2.28 6.83 4.69
N GLU A 85 1.48 7.78 5.19
CA GLU A 85 1.81 8.54 6.40
C GLU A 85 1.90 7.66 7.65
N CYS A 86 0.95 6.73 7.83
CA CYS A 86 0.96 5.84 8.99
C CYS A 86 2.11 4.82 8.95
N VAL A 87 2.43 4.27 7.76
CA VAL A 87 3.57 3.38 7.59
C VAL A 87 4.87 4.15 7.79
N ALA A 88 4.99 5.37 7.29
CA ALA A 88 6.17 6.22 7.50
C ALA A 88 6.42 6.52 8.99
N LEU A 89 5.36 6.69 9.77
CA LEU A 89 5.44 6.80 11.23
C LEU A 89 5.87 5.48 11.87
N HIS A 90 5.26 4.35 11.48
CA HIS A 90 5.61 3.04 12.03
C HIS A 90 7.08 2.66 11.79
N ILE A 91 7.60 2.91 10.58
CA ILE A 91 9.00 2.59 10.25
C ILE A 91 10.02 3.53 10.91
N ARG A 92 9.57 4.69 11.44
CA ARG A 92 10.45 5.62 12.15
C ARG A 92 11.05 4.97 13.40
N ASP A 93 10.24 4.14 14.06
CA ASP A 93 10.58 3.44 15.30
C ASP A 93 11.37 2.15 15.06
N LEU A 94 11.53 1.73 13.80
CA LEU A 94 12.39 0.60 13.44
C LEU A 94 13.85 1.05 13.37
N ASN A 95 14.75 0.15 13.77
CA ASN A 95 16.18 0.38 13.66
C ASN A 95 16.59 0.51 12.19
N ASP A 96 17.59 1.36 11.96
CA ASP A 96 18.26 1.45 10.67
C ASP A 96 18.94 0.08 10.38
N CYS A 97 18.88 -0.34 9.12
CA CYS A 97 19.43 -1.62 8.65
C CYS A 97 20.48 -1.37 7.56
N GLY A 98 21.43 -2.30 7.42
CA GLY A 98 22.52 -2.17 6.44
C GLY A 98 22.10 -2.45 5.01
N THR A 99 20.96 -3.14 4.81
CA THR A 99 20.46 -3.54 3.49
C THR A 99 18.94 -3.43 3.35
N PRO A 100 18.39 -3.31 2.11
CA PRO A 100 16.96 -3.37 1.82
C PRO A 100 16.27 -4.62 2.34
N GLN A 101 16.92 -5.78 2.18
CA GLN A 101 16.33 -7.05 2.57
C GLN A 101 16.20 -7.17 4.09
N GLU A 102 17.23 -6.76 4.85
CA GLU A 102 17.16 -6.72 6.32
C GLU A 102 16.05 -5.79 6.79
N PHE A 103 15.94 -4.61 6.16
CA PHE A 103 14.91 -3.65 6.52
C PHE A 103 13.50 -4.15 6.18
N ALA A 104 13.32 -4.78 5.02
CA ALA A 104 12.06 -5.42 4.63
C ALA A 104 11.67 -6.51 5.64
N TYR A 105 12.62 -7.34 6.06
CA TYR A 105 12.39 -8.38 7.05
C TYR A 105 12.06 -7.81 8.44
N ALA A 106 12.73 -6.72 8.85
CA ALA A 106 12.43 -6.02 10.10
C ALA A 106 11.01 -5.44 10.11
N PHE A 107 10.61 -4.78 9.02
CA PHE A 107 9.24 -4.30 8.85
C PHE A 107 8.23 -5.46 8.88
N TYR A 108 8.48 -6.52 8.11
CA TYR A 108 7.63 -7.71 8.07
C TYR A 108 7.40 -8.32 9.45
N ASN A 109 8.45 -8.49 10.27
CA ASN A 109 8.32 -9.02 11.62
C ASN A 109 7.59 -8.03 12.54
N SER A 110 7.89 -6.74 12.43
CA SER A 110 7.24 -5.72 13.27
C SER A 110 5.72 -5.71 13.14
N LEU A 111 5.17 -6.02 11.96
CA LEU A 111 3.73 -6.13 11.75
C LEU A 111 3.11 -7.29 12.53
N ARG A 112 3.91 -8.33 12.84
CA ARG A 112 3.48 -9.53 13.55
C ARG A 112 3.63 -9.41 15.07
N ASP A 113 4.35 -8.40 15.54
CA ASP A 113 4.48 -8.13 16.97
C ASP A 113 3.10 -7.87 17.58
N THR A 114 2.90 -8.37 18.80
CA THR A 114 1.68 -8.16 19.56
C THR A 114 1.81 -6.88 20.39
N VAL A 115 0.72 -6.12 20.49
CA VAL A 115 0.60 -4.98 21.41
C VAL A 115 -0.07 -5.43 22.72
N LYS A 116 -0.19 -4.51 23.70
CA LYS A 116 -0.62 -4.86 25.07
C LYS A 116 -2.01 -5.51 25.17
N ASP A 117 -2.89 -5.25 24.21
CA ASP A 117 -4.27 -5.78 24.20
C ASP A 117 -4.39 -7.15 23.53
N GLY A 118 -3.27 -7.74 23.07
CA GLY A 118 -3.26 -9.03 22.38
C GLY A 118 -3.45 -8.95 20.87
N SER A 119 -3.76 -7.78 20.30
CA SER A 119 -3.83 -7.58 18.85
C SER A 119 -2.44 -7.43 18.22
N SER A 120 -2.35 -7.64 16.91
CA SER A 120 -1.10 -7.43 16.17
C SER A 120 -0.88 -5.95 15.86
N LYS A 121 0.38 -5.50 15.76
CA LYS A 121 0.71 -4.15 15.27
C LYS A 121 0.15 -3.89 13.87
N ARG A 122 0.06 -4.93 13.01
CA ARG A 122 -0.63 -4.87 11.71
C ARG A 122 -2.08 -4.43 11.86
N GLU A 123 -2.83 -5.10 12.73
CA GLU A 123 -4.24 -4.81 12.96
C GLU A 123 -4.43 -3.37 13.45
N HIS A 124 -3.63 -2.95 14.43
CA HIS A 124 -3.62 -1.58 14.92
C HIS A 124 -3.27 -0.55 13.85
N LEU A 125 -2.26 -0.83 13.01
CA LEU A 125 -1.84 0.04 11.92
C LEU A 125 -2.99 0.23 10.93
N PHE A 126 -3.59 -0.86 10.46
CA PHE A 126 -4.65 -0.78 9.46
C PHE A 126 -5.94 -0.21 10.01
N LYS A 127 -6.30 -0.52 11.25
CA LYS A 127 -7.42 0.15 11.93
C LYS A 127 -7.19 1.66 12.03
N THR A 128 -5.99 2.08 12.41
CA THR A 128 -5.62 3.50 12.49
C THR A 128 -5.73 4.19 11.13
N VAL A 129 -5.27 3.52 10.06
CA VAL A 129 -5.41 4.02 8.69
C VAL A 129 -6.89 4.23 8.35
N THR A 130 -7.74 3.21 8.52
CA THR A 130 -9.15 3.31 8.17
C THR A 130 -9.91 4.36 8.99
N ASP A 131 -9.61 4.48 10.29
CA ASP A 131 -10.26 5.46 11.18
C ASP A 131 -9.88 6.91 10.78
N LYS A 132 -8.59 7.16 10.51
CA LYS A 132 -8.11 8.46 10.04
C LYS A 132 -8.65 8.80 8.65
N THR A 133 -8.69 7.82 7.75
CA THR A 133 -9.25 8.02 6.41
C THR A 133 -10.73 8.37 6.49
N ASN A 134 -11.54 7.62 7.24
CA ASN A 134 -12.96 7.92 7.46
C ASN A 134 -13.19 9.33 7.98
N SER A 135 -12.39 9.75 8.97
CA SER A 135 -12.45 11.11 9.54
C SER A 135 -12.12 12.21 8.52
N GLY A 136 -11.33 11.90 7.48
CA GLY A 136 -10.90 12.83 6.44
C GLY A 136 -11.78 12.88 5.18
N LEU A 137 -12.72 11.94 5.01
CA LEU A 137 -13.47 11.77 3.75
C LEU A 137 -14.24 13.02 3.31
N ALA A 138 -14.91 13.69 4.25
CA ALA A 138 -15.69 14.90 3.96
C ALA A 138 -14.82 16.04 3.40
N ARG A 139 -13.56 16.13 3.86
CA ARG A 139 -12.58 17.10 3.37
C ARG A 139 -11.97 16.68 2.04
N ALA A 140 -11.63 15.40 1.89
CA ALA A 140 -11.00 14.88 0.68
C ALA A 140 -11.89 15.00 -0.55
N ARG A 141 -13.21 14.80 -0.42
CA ARG A 141 -14.19 15.00 -1.51
C ARG A 141 -14.22 16.43 -2.07
N LYS A 142 -13.64 17.39 -1.35
CA LYS A 142 -13.52 18.80 -1.76
C LYS A 142 -12.11 19.17 -2.22
N SER A 143 -11.13 18.27 -2.03
CA SER A 143 -9.74 18.56 -2.36
C SER A 143 -9.49 18.40 -3.85
N LYS A 144 -8.88 19.42 -4.46
CA LYS A 144 -8.41 19.36 -5.85
C LYS A 144 -7.02 18.74 -5.99
N PHE A 145 -6.29 18.59 -4.88
CA PHE A 145 -4.88 18.18 -4.86
C PHE A 145 -4.68 16.78 -4.27
N LEU A 146 -5.75 16.00 -4.15
CA LEU A 146 -5.71 14.72 -3.45
C LEU A 146 -4.76 13.72 -4.13
N VAL A 147 -4.65 13.76 -5.47
CA VAL A 147 -3.72 12.92 -6.23
C VAL A 147 -2.28 13.31 -5.92
N GLU A 148 -1.96 14.62 -6.00
CA GLU A 148 -0.64 15.16 -5.74
C GLU A 148 -0.19 14.91 -4.31
N ASP A 149 -1.08 15.14 -3.33
CA ASP A 149 -0.82 14.86 -1.91
C ASP A 149 -0.54 13.37 -1.68
N THR A 150 -1.31 12.49 -2.32
CA THR A 150 -1.12 11.03 -2.24
C THR A 150 0.24 10.64 -2.81
N ASN A 151 0.59 11.13 -4.00
CA ASN A 151 1.88 10.85 -4.63
C ASN A 151 3.05 11.34 -3.78
N LEU A 152 2.96 12.56 -3.25
CA LEU A 152 3.99 13.13 -2.38
C LEU A 152 4.18 12.31 -1.09
N SER A 153 3.10 11.83 -0.48
CA SER A 153 3.19 10.95 0.70
C SER A 153 3.83 9.60 0.37
N CYS A 154 3.57 9.04 -0.82
CA CYS A 154 4.23 7.83 -1.31
C CYS A 154 5.74 8.05 -1.48
N GLU A 155 6.14 9.13 -2.15
CA GLU A 155 7.55 9.48 -2.35
C GLU A 155 8.30 9.63 -1.02
N ARG A 156 7.69 10.32 -0.05
CA ARG A 156 8.24 10.48 1.31
C ARG A 156 8.41 9.13 2.01
N LEU A 157 7.44 8.23 1.90
CA LEU A 157 7.58 6.88 2.44
C LEU A 157 8.74 6.13 1.79
N ILE A 158 8.85 6.13 0.47
CA ILE A 158 9.93 5.43 -0.24
C ILE A 158 11.29 6.04 0.14
N GLN A 159 11.40 7.36 0.27
CA GLN A 159 12.62 8.02 0.75
C GLN A 159 12.98 7.59 2.18
N ALA A 160 12.01 7.49 3.07
CA ALA A 160 12.21 7.01 4.43
C ALA A 160 12.69 5.54 4.44
N ILE A 161 12.10 4.68 3.60
CA ILE A 161 12.54 3.28 3.41
C ILE A 161 14.01 3.25 2.95
N CYS A 162 14.37 3.99 1.90
CA CYS A 162 15.73 4.07 1.39
C CYS A 162 16.74 4.52 2.45
N LYS A 163 16.39 5.58 3.19
CA LYS A 163 17.24 6.10 4.27
C LYS A 163 17.48 5.03 5.34
N LYS A 164 16.41 4.36 5.79
CA LYS A 164 16.47 3.32 6.81
C LYS A 164 17.17 2.05 6.35
N SER A 165 17.18 1.76 5.04
CA SER A 165 17.76 0.54 4.48
C SER A 165 19.19 0.71 3.95
N GLY A 166 19.81 1.88 4.14
CA GLY A 166 21.16 2.17 3.66
C GLY A 166 21.30 2.34 2.14
N VAL A 167 20.19 2.43 1.39
CA VAL A 167 20.22 2.57 -0.07
C VAL A 167 20.08 4.03 -0.49
N LYS A 168 20.94 4.46 -1.42
CA LYS A 168 20.81 5.79 -2.02
C LYS A 168 19.63 5.82 -2.99
N TRP A 169 18.80 6.85 -2.84
CA TRP A 169 17.63 7.08 -3.68
C TRP A 169 17.95 7.09 -5.19
N ASP A 170 19.15 7.52 -5.57
CA ASP A 170 19.59 7.63 -6.98
C ASP A 170 20.65 6.59 -7.37
N SER A 171 20.88 5.56 -6.55
CA SER A 171 21.85 4.52 -6.93
C SER A 171 21.35 3.76 -8.18
N PRO A 172 22.14 3.71 -9.27
CA PRO A 172 21.84 2.84 -10.39
C PRO A 172 21.88 1.38 -9.91
N ASP A 173 21.04 0.56 -10.53
CA ASP A 173 21.03 -0.88 -10.26
C ASP A 173 22.42 -1.46 -10.60
N PRO A 174 23.04 -2.29 -9.75
CA PRO A 174 24.28 -2.98 -10.11
C PRO A 174 24.12 -3.90 -11.32
N ASP A 175 22.89 -4.29 -11.67
CA ASP A 175 22.58 -5.10 -12.84
C ASP A 175 21.99 -4.24 -13.98
N PRO A 176 22.69 -4.07 -15.12
CA PRO A 176 22.27 -3.20 -16.22
C PRO A 176 20.97 -3.64 -16.92
N ILE A 177 20.43 -4.82 -16.59
CA ILE A 177 19.16 -5.34 -17.13
C ILE A 177 17.95 -4.81 -16.35
N TYR A 178 18.11 -4.47 -15.07
CA TYR A 178 17.04 -3.98 -14.21
C TYR A 178 17.17 -2.48 -13.99
N THR A 179 16.14 -1.71 -14.30
CA THR A 179 16.23 -0.24 -14.35
C THR A 179 15.96 0.46 -13.01
N ARG A 180 15.74 -0.27 -11.91
CA ARG A 180 15.70 0.17 -10.49
C ARG A 180 15.05 -0.95 -9.67
N PRO A 181 15.61 -1.37 -8.52
CA PRO A 181 14.96 -2.36 -7.66
C PRO A 181 13.64 -1.81 -7.11
N GLY A 182 12.60 -2.63 -7.07
CA GLY A 182 11.31 -2.28 -6.46
C GLY A 182 11.48 -1.95 -4.98
N ARG A 183 11.11 -0.73 -4.57
CA ARG A 183 11.36 -0.21 -3.21
C ARG A 183 10.18 -0.32 -2.27
N LEU A 184 8.98 -0.42 -2.83
CA LEU A 184 7.73 -0.57 -2.11
C LEU A 184 6.82 -1.46 -2.95
N LEU A 185 6.38 -2.58 -2.38
CA LEU A 185 5.33 -3.41 -2.95
C LEU A 185 4.07 -3.24 -2.11
N ILE A 186 2.94 -2.94 -2.75
CA ILE A 186 1.63 -3.01 -2.10
C ILE A 186 0.94 -4.25 -2.65
N TYR A 187 0.54 -5.15 -1.76
CA TYR A 187 -0.01 -6.44 -2.15
C TYR A 187 -1.41 -6.63 -1.56
N PHE A 188 -2.35 -7.13 -2.34
CA PHE A 188 -3.69 -7.47 -1.88
C PHE A 188 -3.95 -8.97 -2.13
N ASP A 189 -3.99 -9.77 -1.06
CA ASP A 189 -4.49 -11.15 -1.12
C ASP A 189 -6.02 -11.13 -1.27
N GLU A 190 -6.54 -12.09 -2.06
CA GLU A 190 -7.96 -12.20 -2.39
C GLU A 190 -8.58 -10.95 -3.04
N ALA A 191 -7.76 -10.18 -3.77
CA ALA A 191 -8.17 -8.97 -4.51
C ALA A 191 -9.33 -9.20 -5.50
N HIS A 192 -9.61 -10.44 -5.90
CA HIS A 192 -10.74 -10.81 -6.74
C HIS A 192 -12.10 -10.44 -6.11
N THR A 193 -12.19 -10.20 -4.80
CA THR A 193 -13.42 -9.71 -4.16
C THR A 193 -13.77 -8.29 -4.58
N LEU A 194 -12.78 -7.48 -5.00
CA LEU A 194 -12.99 -6.10 -5.49
C LEU A 194 -13.76 -6.06 -6.82
N THR A 195 -13.67 -7.12 -7.64
CA THR A 195 -14.34 -7.17 -8.95
C THR A 195 -15.82 -7.53 -8.85
N LYS A 196 -16.29 -7.94 -7.67
CA LYS A 196 -17.70 -8.30 -7.43
C LYS A 196 -18.62 -7.09 -7.33
N TYR A 197 -18.07 -5.88 -7.29
CA TYR A 197 -18.82 -4.64 -7.09
C TYR A 197 -18.72 -3.74 -8.32
N SER A 198 -19.87 -3.28 -8.80
CA SER A 198 -19.95 -2.28 -9.86
C SER A 198 -20.46 -0.96 -9.27
N PRO A 199 -19.68 0.14 -9.34
CA PRO A 199 -20.12 1.42 -8.82
C PRO A 199 -21.25 2.01 -9.65
N ILE A 200 -22.04 2.92 -9.06
CA ILE A 200 -23.02 3.71 -9.81
C ILE A 200 -22.22 4.62 -10.74
N GLN A 201 -22.43 4.45 -12.05
CA GLN A 201 -21.81 5.31 -13.05
C GLN A 201 -22.40 6.72 -12.93
N ASP A 202 -21.58 7.67 -12.48
CA ASP A 202 -21.88 9.08 -12.70
C ASP A 202 -21.89 9.29 -14.22
N GLY A 203 -22.97 9.87 -14.77
CA GLY A 203 -23.18 10.08 -16.21
C GLY A 203 -22.16 10.99 -16.91
N LYS A 204 -20.95 11.15 -16.36
CA LYS A 204 -19.79 11.81 -16.94
C LYS A 204 -18.56 10.91 -16.78
N GLN A 205 -18.08 10.43 -17.93
CA GLN A 205 -16.84 9.68 -18.15
C GLN A 205 -16.69 8.39 -17.33
N SER A 206 -16.93 7.28 -18.03
CA SER A 206 -16.49 5.94 -17.66
C SER A 206 -14.97 5.95 -17.42
N TYR A 207 -14.56 5.99 -16.15
CA TYR A 207 -13.23 5.52 -15.76
C TYR A 207 -13.28 3.99 -15.80
N THR A 208 -13.00 3.41 -16.96
CA THR A 208 -12.68 1.99 -17.06
C THR A 208 -11.35 1.76 -16.35
N ALA A 209 -11.39 1.05 -15.23
CA ALA A 209 -10.22 0.45 -14.64
C ALA A 209 -9.72 -0.66 -15.57
N TYR A 210 -8.58 -0.44 -16.20
CA TYR A 210 -7.73 -1.48 -16.79
C TYR A 210 -6.35 -1.36 -16.13
#